data_AF-A0A2K3NZW3-F1
#
_entry.id   AF-A0A2K3NZW3-F1
#
_cell.length_a   1.000
_cell.length_b   1.000
_cell.length_c   1.000
_cell.angle_alpha   90.00
_cell.angle_beta   90.00
_cell.angle_gamma   90.00
#
_symmetry.space_group_name_H-M   'P 1'
#
loop_
_entity.id
_entity.type
_entity.pdbx_description
1 polymer ?
#
loop_
_entity_poly.entity_id
_entity_poly.type
_entity_poly.pdbx_seq_one_letter_code
_entity_poly.pdbx_strand_id
1 'polypeptide(L)'
;MLLPSTFKIIPLPSMAFQRTNLATIIYNTKELLARNRRIRIVHTLRECNVCADFLAKLGARHPEAYSPLVTPPDGMSLLLLADASETLFSR
;
A
#
# COMPACT_ATOMS: atom_id res chain seq x y z
N MET A 1 9.43 -14.52 22.22
CA MET A 1 9.94 -13.14 22.21
C MET A 1 10.16 -12.73 20.76
N LEU A 2 9.17 -12.09 20.13
CA LEU A 2 9.21 -11.69 18.71
C LEU A 2 9.87 -10.31 18.63
N LEU A 3 10.98 -10.21 17.89
CA LEU A 3 11.63 -8.93 17.60
C LEU A 3 10.69 -8.05 16.75
N PRO A 4 10.63 -6.73 16.99
CA PRO A 4 9.84 -5.84 16.16
C PRO A 4 10.52 -5.75 14.78
N SER A 5 9.81 -6.20 13.74
CA SER A 5 10.21 -5.98 12.36
C SER A 5 10.08 -4.48 12.06
N THR A 6 11.16 -3.72 12.23
CA THR A 6 11.20 -2.30 11.88
C THR A 6 11.12 -2.16 10.36
N PHE A 7 9.93 -1.84 9.85
CA PHE A 7 9.75 -1.42 8.47
C PHE A 7 10.44 -0.06 8.28
N LYS A 8 11.63 -0.06 7.69
CA LYS A 8 12.26 1.19 7.22
C LYS A 8 11.53 1.64 5.96
N ILE A 9 10.70 2.67 6.10
CA ILE A 9 10.13 3.39 4.96
C ILE A 9 11.29 4.09 4.27
N ILE A 10 11.60 3.70 3.04
CA ILE A 10 12.55 4.43 2.20
C ILE A 10 11.86 5.75 1.84
N PRO A 11 12.40 6.91 2.23
CA PRO A 11 11.82 8.17 1.82
C PRO A 11 11.92 8.24 0.30
N LEU A 12 10.78 8.19 -0.39
CA LEU A 12 10.76 8.56 -1.80
C LEU A 12 11.12 10.05 -1.85
N PRO A 13 12.02 10.47 -2.76
CA PRO A 13 12.30 11.87 -2.95
C PRO A 13 10.98 12.59 -3.26
N SER A 14 10.77 13.71 -2.57
CA SER A 14 9.68 14.67 -2.75
C SER A 14 9.47 14.96 -4.25
N MET A 15 8.59 14.18 -4.87
CA MET A 15 8.15 14.42 -6.24
C MET A 15 6.76 15.02 -6.12
N ALA A 16 6.71 16.36 -6.20
CA ALA A 16 5.51 17.07 -6.58
C ALA A 16 4.83 16.32 -7.73
N PHE A 17 3.50 16.26 -7.72
CA PHE A 17 2.66 15.57 -8.69
C PHE A 17 3.10 15.88 -10.15
N GLN A 18 4.06 15.10 -10.64
CA GLN A 18 4.73 15.31 -11.91
C GLN A 18 4.60 13.99 -12.65
N ARG A 19 3.81 14.04 -13.73
CA ARG A 19 3.57 13.00 -14.74
C ARG A 19 4.47 11.78 -14.53
N THR A 20 3.95 10.80 -13.80
CA THR A 20 4.75 9.67 -13.31
C THR A 20 5.30 8.91 -14.50
N ASN A 21 6.62 8.98 -14.70
CA ASN A 21 7.29 8.19 -15.72
C ASN A 21 7.13 6.72 -15.33
N LEU A 22 6.31 5.97 -16.08
CA LEU A 22 6.07 4.54 -15.85
C LEU A 22 7.38 3.76 -15.79
N ALA A 23 8.39 4.16 -16.56
CA ALA A 23 9.70 3.52 -16.52
C ALA A 23 10.37 3.66 -15.15
N THR A 24 10.26 4.81 -14.50
CA THR A 24 10.80 5.05 -13.15
C THR A 24 10.08 4.22 -12.10
N ILE A 25 8.75 4.11 -12.18
CA ILE A 25 7.97 3.25 -11.26
C ILE A 25 8.37 1.79 -11.42
N ILE A 26 8.46 1.29 -12.66
CA ILE A 26 8.85 -0.10 -12.95
C ILE A 26 10.26 -0.37 -12.42
N TYR A 27 11.21 0.52 -12.68
CA TYR A 27 12.58 0.38 -12.20
C TYR A 27 12.65 0.31 -10.67
N ASN A 28 12.02 1.25 -9.97
CA ASN A 28 12.01 1.28 -8.51
C ASN A 28 11.31 0.04 -7.93
N THR A 29 10.25 -0.45 -8.56
CA THR A 29 9.54 -1.66 -8.13
C THR A 29 10.44 -2.89 -8.26
N LYS A 30 11.16 -3.04 -9.37
CA LYS A 30 12.13 -4.13 -9.58
C LYS A 30 13.26 -4.10 -8.55
N GLU A 31 13.79 -2.92 -8.25
CA GLU A 31 14.80 -2.73 -7.20
C GLU A 31 14.29 -3.16 -5.82
N LEU A 32 13.06 -2.81 -5.45
CA LEU A 32 12.45 -3.21 -4.18
C LEU A 32 12.22 -4.73 -4.08
N LEU A 33 11.82 -5.36 -5.18
CA LEU A 33 11.65 -6.81 -5.26
C LEU A 33 13.00 -7.54 -5.15
N ALA A 34 14.06 -7.02 -5.81
CA ALA A 34 15.40 -7.60 -5.74
C ALA A 34 15.98 -7.57 -4.33
N ARG A 35 15.70 -6.51 -3.55
CA ARG A 35 16.14 -6.37 -2.15
C ARG A 35 15.44 -7.34 -1.19
N ASN A 36 14.21 -7.76 -1.51
CA ASN A 36 13.37 -8.56 -0.62
C ASN A 36 13.01 -9.91 -1.24
N ARG A 37 13.81 -10.93 -0.94
CA ARG A 37 13.62 -12.30 -1.47
C ARG A 37 12.35 -13.03 -1.00
N ARG A 38 11.57 -12.44 -0.10
CA ARG A 38 10.35 -13.05 0.48
C ARG A 38 9.04 -12.45 -0.05
N ILE A 39 9.09 -11.63 -1.09
CA ILE A 39 7.89 -11.05 -1.69
C ILE A 39 7.32 -12.00 -2.74
N ARG A 40 6.02 -12.29 -2.64
CA ARG A 40 5.24 -12.98 -3.68
C ARG A 40 4.25 -12.00 -4.27
N ILE A 41 4.23 -11.88 -5.59
CA ILE A 41 3.22 -11.09 -6.31
C ILE A 41 2.11 -12.05 -6.73
N VAL A 42 0.90 -11.78 -6.27
CA VAL A 42 -0.30 -12.56 -6.60
C VAL A 42 -1.31 -11.63 -7.23
N HIS A 43 -1.88 -12.04 -8.36
CA HIS A 43 -3.00 -11.34 -8.96
C HIS A 43 -4.28 -11.69 -8.21
N THR A 44 -5.05 -10.69 -7.81
CA THR A 44 -6.29 -10.86 -7.03
C THR A 44 -7.43 -10.09 -7.67
N LEU A 45 -8.67 -10.49 -7.36
CA LEU A 45 -9.84 -9.73 -7.79
C LEU A 45 -9.88 -8.39 -7.05
N ARG A 46 -10.49 -7.39 -7.67
CA ARG A 46 -10.58 -6.04 -7.09
C ARG A 46 -11.32 -6.05 -5.75
N GLU A 47 -12.35 -6.88 -5.65
CA GLU A 47 -13.19 -7.11 -4.47
C GLU A 47 -12.41 -7.76 -3.33
N CYS A 48 -11.28 -8.42 -3.60
CA CYS A 48 -10.39 -8.98 -2.57
C CYS A 48 -9.43 -7.94 -2.00
N ASN A 49 -9.40 -6.72 -2.55
CA ASN A 49 -8.43 -5.68 -2.22
C ASN A 49 -9.09 -4.34 -1.85
N VAL A 50 -10.27 -4.42 -1.21
CA VAL A 50 -11.11 -3.25 -0.89
C VAL A 50 -10.38 -2.23 -0.02
N CYS A 51 -9.57 -2.68 0.95
CA CYS A 51 -8.76 -1.77 1.78
C CYS A 51 -7.80 -0.92 0.94
N ALA A 52 -7.09 -1.53 -0.01
CA ALA A 52 -6.17 -0.79 -0.87
C ALA A 52 -6.91 0.14 -1.84
N ASP A 53 -8.04 -0.29 -2.39
CA ASP A 53 -8.89 0.54 -3.26
C ASP A 53 -9.44 1.77 -2.50
N PHE A 54 -9.88 1.59 -1.25
CA PHE A 54 -10.32 2.67 -0.37
C PHE A 54 -9.19 3.69 -0.14
N LEU A 55 -8.00 3.22 0.26
CA LEU A 55 -6.85 4.10 0.53
C LEU A 55 -6.34 4.81 -0.73
N ALA A 56 -6.35 4.15 -1.88
CA ALA A 56 -5.97 4.76 -3.15
C ALA A 56 -6.94 5.90 -3.53
N LYS A 57 -8.25 5.69 -3.36
CA LYS A 57 -9.28 6.71 -3.58
C LYS A 57 -9.18 7.87 -2.60
N LEU A 58 -8.87 7.58 -1.34
CA LEU A 58 -8.64 8.60 -0.31
C LEU A 58 -7.43 9.45 -0.69
N GLY A 59 -6.28 8.83 -0.97
CA GLY A 59 -5.05 9.51 -1.35
C GLY A 59 -5.19 10.34 -2.63
N ALA A 60 -5.95 9.87 -3.62
CA ALA A 60 -6.21 10.64 -4.85
C ALA A 60 -6.99 11.95 -4.61
N ARG A 61 -7.69 12.07 -3.49
CA ARG A 61 -8.40 13.30 -3.08
C ARG A 61 -7.54 14.22 -2.22
N HIS A 62 -6.41 13.72 -1.70
CA HIS A 62 -5.51 14.52 -0.88
C HIS A 62 -4.57 15.35 -1.77
N PRO A 63 -4.38 16.64 -1.46
CA PRO A 63 -3.49 17.51 -2.21
C PRO A 63 -2.02 17.22 -1.89
N GLU A 64 -1.72 16.67 -0.72
CA GLU A 64 -0.35 16.33 -0.34
C GLU A 64 0.12 15.03 -1.01
N ALA A 65 1.36 15.03 -1.50
CA ALA A 65 2.00 13.83 -2.03
C ALA A 65 2.20 12.73 -0.97
N TYR A 66 2.25 13.12 0.31
CA TYR A 66 2.37 12.21 1.45
C TYR A 66 1.70 12.81 2.68
N SER A 67 0.83 12.04 3.32
CA SER A 67 0.21 12.39 4.59
C SER A 67 0.15 11.14 5.48
N PRO A 68 0.75 11.16 6.68
CA PRO A 68 0.71 10.03 7.59
C PRO A 68 -0.68 9.87 8.23
N LEU A 69 -1.24 8.67 8.16
CA LEU A 69 -2.48 8.31 8.87
C LEU A 69 -2.12 7.75 10.25
N VAL A 70 -2.44 8.49 11.31
CA VAL A 70 -2.20 8.07 12.70
C VAL A 70 -3.33 7.19 13.23
N THR A 71 -4.54 7.40 12.72
CA THR A 71 -5.74 6.61 13.03
C THR A 71 -6.40 6.13 11.73
N PRO A 72 -7.13 4.99 11.74
CA PRO A 72 -7.90 4.57 10.58
C PRO A 72 -8.89 5.67 10.16
N PRO A 73 -8.98 6.03 8.87
CA PRO A 73 -9.98 6.95 8.38
C PRO A 73 -11.40 6.42 8.61
N ASP A 74 -12.37 7.33 8.68
CA ASP A 74 -13.78 6.97 8.81
C ASP A 74 -14.20 6.00 7.68
N GLY A 75 -14.85 4.90 8.05
CA GLY A 75 -15.24 3.83 7.11
C GLY A 75 -14.19 2.75 6.88
N MET A 76 -12.94 2.92 7.34
CA MET A 76 -11.87 1.93 7.17
C MET A 76 -11.98 0.76 8.17
N SER A 77 -12.50 0.99 9.38
CA SER A 77 -12.51 -0.01 10.46
C SER A 77 -13.26 -1.31 10.08
N LEU A 78 -14.40 -1.20 9.40
CA LEU A 78 -15.16 -2.37 8.94
C LEU A 78 -14.43 -3.12 7.82
N LEU A 79 -13.76 -2.40 6.93
CA LEU A 79 -12.99 -3.01 5.84
C LEU A 79 -11.78 -3.78 6.38
N LEU A 80 -11.08 -3.21 7.37
CA LEU A 80 -9.97 -3.87 8.05
C LEU A 80 -10.42 -5.13 8.79
N LEU A 81 -11.57 -5.08 9.47
CA LEU A 81 -12.12 -6.24 10.13
C LEU A 81 -12.48 -7.36 9.14
N ALA A 82 -13.11 -7.02 8.01
CA ALA A 82 -13.45 -7.98 6.96
C ALA A 82 -12.20 -8.63 6.33
N ASP A 83 -11.14 -7.82 6.08
CA ASP A 83 -9.86 -8.28 5.55
C ASP A 83 -9.14 -9.22 6.53
N ALA A 84 -9.06 -8.82 7.80
CA ALA A 84 -8.41 -9.61 8.86
C ALA A 84 -9.14 -10.92 9.17
N SER A 85 -10.46 -10.94 8.98
CA SER A 85 -11.28 -12.14 9.19
C SER A 85 -11.23 -13.09 7.99
N GLU A 86 -10.54 -12.72 6.89
CA GLU A 86 -10.50 -13.45 5.61
C GLU A 86 -11.91 -13.80 5.07
N THR A 87 -12.92 -13.05 5.51
CA THR A 87 -14.34 -13.41 5.36
C THR A 87 -14.82 -13.37 3.93
N LEU A 88 -14.12 -12.66 3.05
CA LEU A 88 -14.53 -12.45 1.67
C LEU A 88 -13.75 -13.34 0.69
N PHE A 89 -12.44 -13.54 0.93
CA PHE A 89 -11.56 -14.31 0.04
C PHE A 89 -10.34 -14.85 0.79
N SER A 90 -10.07 -16.15 0.70
CA SER A 90 -8.84 -16.77 1.22
C SER A 90 -7.62 -16.30 0.43
N ARG A 91 -6.52 -15.98 1.13
CA ARG A 91 -5.25 -15.48 0.54
C ARG A 91 -4.19 -16.56 0.33
#